data_AF-A0A536TAE3-F1
#
_entry.id   AF-A0A536TAE3-F1
#
_cell.length_a   1.000
_cell.length_b   1.000
_cell.length_c   1.000
_cell.angle_alpha   90.00
_cell.angle_beta   90.00
_cell.angle_gamma   90.00
#
_symmetry.space_group_name_H-M   'P 1'
#
loop_
_entity.id
_entity.type
_entity.pdbx_description
1 polymer ?
#
loop_
_entity_poly.entity_id
_entity_poly.type
_entity_poly.pdbx_seq_one_letter_code
_entity_poly.pdbx_strand_id
1 'polypeptide(L)' 'MRRFLTHYEAFFRHPDVPRLLAMALVMRMPVGMMSLAMLMHLRELSGSFAFAGGMVGTYLVAMAASAPVQGRVID' A
#
# COMPACT_ATOMS: atom_id res chain seq x y z
N MET A 1 19.71 -13.99 18.68
CA MET A 1 18.23 -13.92 18.85
C MET A 1 17.76 -13.12 20.07
N ARG A 2 18.09 -13.51 21.32
CA ARG A 2 17.52 -12.85 22.53
C ARG A 2 17.67 -11.32 22.58
N ARG A 3 18.83 -10.78 22.17
CA ARG A 3 19.08 -9.33 22.14
C ARG A 3 18.20 -8.58 21.12
N PHE A 4 17.81 -9.22 20.02
CA PHE A 4 16.88 -8.62 19.05
C PHE A 4 15.46 -8.55 19.62
N LEU A 5 15.00 -9.62 20.28
CA LEU A 5 13.66 -9.72 20.84
C LEU A 5 13.43 -8.68 21.95
N THR A 6 14.43 -8.40 22.79
CA THR A 6 14.32 -7.36 23.83
C THR A 6 14.20 -5.95 23.28
N HIS A 7 14.75 -5.65 22.11
CA HIS A 7 14.60 -4.33 21.47
C HIS A 7 13.20 -4.16 20.88
N TYR A 8 12.66 -5.20 20.24
CA TYR A 8 11.27 -5.20 19.78
C TYR A 8 10.29 -5.10 20.95
N GLU A 9 10.52 -5.83 22.03
CA GLU A 9 9.68 -5.75 23.23
C GLU A 9 9.68 -4.32 23.81
N ALA A 10 10.85 -3.68 23.94
CA ALA A 10 10.95 -2.30 24.37
C ALA A 10 10.21 -1.33 23.43
N PHE A 11 10.26 -1.56 22.11
CA PHE A 11 9.54 -0.78 21.11
C PHE A 11 8.01 -0.93 21.24
N PHE A 12 7.50 -2.14 21.39
CA PHE A 12 6.06 -2.39 21.58
C PHE A 12 5.53 -1.93 22.95
N ARG A 13 6.40 -1.72 23.94
CA ARG A 13 6.02 -1.17 25.25
C ARG A 13 5.73 0.34 25.22
N HIS A 14 6.06 1.05 24.14
CA HIS A 14 5.60 2.43 23.96
C HIS A 14 4.09 2.43 23.70
N PRO A 15 3.28 3.19 24.48
CA PRO A 15 1.82 3.13 24.40
C PRO A 15 1.24 3.50 23.03
N ASP A 16 1.92 4.36 22.27
CA ASP A 16 1.46 4.81 20.94
C ASP A 16 1.78 3.82 19.82
N VAL A 17 2.79 2.97 20.00
CA VAL A 17 3.33 2.10 18.95
C VAL A 17 2.31 1.06 18.46
N PRO A 18 1.62 0.29 19.32
CA PRO A 18 0.61 -0.66 18.88
C PRO A 18 -0.53 0.01 18.10
N ARG A 19 -0.95 1.20 18.55
CA ARG A 19 -2.01 1.97 17.88
C ARG A 19 -1.57 2.44 16.50
N LEU A 20 -0.37 2.98 16.38
CA LEU A 20 0.20 3.41 15.09
C LEU A 20 0.39 2.23 14.14
N LEU A 21 0.84 1.07 14.63
CA LEU A 21 0.99 -0.13 13.83
C LEU A 21 -0.35 -0.69 13.36
N ALA A 22 -1.36 -0.70 14.21
CA ALA A 22 -2.71 -1.11 13.83
C ALA A 22 -3.28 -0.18 12.73
N MET A 23 -3.11 1.14 12.89
CA MET A 23 -3.50 2.11 11.87
C MET A 23 -2.71 1.89 10.57
N ALA A 24 -1.40 1.72 10.64
CA ALA A 24 -0.56 1.46 9.47
C ALA A 24 -0.97 0.19 8.73
N LEU A 25 -1.34 -0.87 9.46
CA LEU A 25 -1.83 -2.11 8.88
C LEU A 25 -3.15 -1.90 8.13
N VAL A 26 -4.11 -1.22 8.76
CA VAL A 26 -5.41 -0.90 8.13
C VAL A 26 -5.20 -0.02 6.88
N MET A 27 -4.37 1.01 6.98
CA MET A 27 -4.09 1.92 5.86
C MET A 27 -3.30 1.26 4.73
N ARG A 28 -2.60 0.15 4.98
CA ARG A 28 -1.89 -0.62 3.95
C ARG A 28 -2.81 -1.54 3.14
N MET A 29 -3.93 -1.99 3.71
CA MET A 29 -4.85 -2.91 3.01
C MET A 29 -5.35 -2.34 1.65
N PRO A 30 -5.83 -1.08 1.58
CA PRO A 30 -6.30 -0.50 0.33
C PRO A 30 -5.24 -0.45 -0.78
N VAL A 31 -3.96 -0.28 -0.42
CA VAL A 31 -2.87 -0.10 -1.39
C VAL A 31 -2.77 -1.29 -2.34
N GLY A 32 -2.84 -2.51 -1.80
CA GLY A 32 -2.85 -3.73 -2.62
C GLY A 32 -4.21 -3.99 -3.27
N MET A 33 -5.30 -3.68 -2.55
CA MET A 33 -6.66 -3.92 -3.04
C MET A 33 -7.01 -3.06 -4.25
N MET A 34 -6.48 -1.83 -4.36
CA MET A 34 -6.82 -0.90 -5.44
C MET A 34 -6.52 -1.49 -6.82
N SER A 35 -5.33 -2.08 -7.00
CA SER A 35 -4.94 -2.69 -8.28
C SER A 35 -5.87 -3.83 -8.68
N LEU A 36 -6.25 -4.69 -7.73
CA LEU A 36 -7.16 -5.81 -8.00
C LEU A 36 -8.61 -5.33 -8.23
N ALA A 37 -9.09 -4.40 -7.41
CA ALA A 37 -10.43 -3.83 -7.53
C ALA A 37 -10.59 -3.11 -8.88
N MET A 38 -9.61 -2.32 -9.28
CA MET A 38 -9.57 -1.66 -10.59
C MET A 38 -9.56 -2.67 -11.73
N LEU A 39 -8.75 -3.73 -11.64
CA LEU A 39 -8.72 -4.79 -12.64
C LEU A 39 -10.09 -5.45 -12.80
N MET A 40 -10.71 -5.84 -11.69
CA MET A 40 -12.01 -6.52 -11.71
C MET A 40 -13.10 -5.60 -12.23
N HIS A 41 -13.13 -4.34 -11.78
CA HIS A 41 -14.11 -3.36 -12.22
C HIS A 41 -14.00 -3.05 -13.71
N LEU A 42 -12.79 -2.80 -14.22
CA LEU A 42 -12.59 -2.50 -15.63
C LEU A 42 -12.83 -3.73 -16.51
N ARG A 43 -12.50 -4.93 -16.03
CA ARG A 43 -12.89 -6.17 -16.70
C ARG A 43 -14.40 -6.31 -16.77
N GLU A 44 -15.11 -6.05 -15.69
CA GLU A 44 -16.57 -6.20 -15.63
C GLU A 44 -17.26 -5.26 -16.64
N LEU A 45 -16.72 -4.05 -16.80
CA LEU A 45 -17.21 -3.08 -17.77
C LEU A 45 -16.82 -3.39 -19.23
N SER A 46 -15.59 -3.88 -19.46
CA SER A 46 -15.04 -4.05 -20.82
C SER A 46 -15.09 -5.48 -21.36
N GLY A 47 -15.35 -6.47 -20.49
CA GLY A 47 -15.22 -7.90 -20.80
C GLY A 47 -13.78 -8.39 -21.01
N SER A 48 -12.76 -7.52 -20.92
CA SER A 48 -11.39 -7.82 -21.35
C SER A 48 -10.37 -7.65 -20.23
N PHE A 49 -9.67 -8.74 -19.89
CA PHE A 49 -8.54 -8.71 -18.98
C PHE A 49 -7.31 -8.01 -19.58
N ALA A 50 -7.12 -8.06 -20.91
CA ALA A 50 -6.00 -7.40 -21.56
C ALA A 50 -6.11 -5.87 -21.44
N PHE A 51 -7.32 -5.33 -21.69
CA PHE A 51 -7.60 -3.91 -21.53
C PHE A 51 -7.49 -3.49 -20.05
N ALA A 52 -8.16 -4.21 -19.15
CA ALA A 52 -8.11 -3.91 -17.72
C ALA A 52 -6.68 -3.98 -17.17
N GLY A 53 -5.90 -4.99 -17.57
CA GLY A 53 -4.50 -5.14 -17.19
C GLY A 53 -3.62 -4.00 -17.70
N GLY A 54 -3.84 -3.56 -18.95
CA GLY A 54 -3.18 -2.38 -19.50
C GLY A 54 -3.44 -1.12 -18.66
N MET A 55 -4.69 -0.87 -18.30
CA MET A 55 -5.09 0.26 -17.45
C MET A 55 -4.46 0.21 -16.05
N VAL A 56 -4.44 -0.97 -15.43
CA VAL A 56 -3.76 -1.18 -14.14
C VAL A 56 -2.26 -0.93 -14.28
N GLY A 57 -1.63 -1.39 -15.37
CA GLY A 57 -0.22 -1.11 -15.67
C GLY A 57 0.06 0.39 -15.80
N THR A 58 -0.76 1.12 -16.55
CA THR A 58 -0.66 2.58 -16.67
C THR A 58 -0.81 3.28 -15.32
N TYR A 59 -1.78 2.84 -14.51
CA TYR A 59 -1.97 3.36 -13.15
C TYR A 59 -0.72 3.17 -12.28
N LEU A 60 -0.10 1.99 -12.29
CA LEU A 60 1.12 1.71 -11.52
C LEU A 60 2.30 2.57 -11.98
N VAL A 61 2.47 2.77 -13.29
CA VAL A 61 3.51 3.66 -13.83
C VAL A 61 3.27 5.10 -13.39
N ALA A 62 2.04 5.60 -13.48
CA ALA A 62 1.68 6.94 -13.03
C ALA A 62 1.90 7.12 -11.51
N MET A 63 1.56 6.10 -10.72
CA MET A 63 1.81 6.09 -9.28
C MET A 63 3.31 6.18 -8.98
N ALA A 64 4.13 5.35 -9.65
CA ALA A 64 5.57 5.34 -9.48
C ALA A 64 6.19 6.69 -9.87
N ALA A 65 5.75 7.28 -10.98
CA ALA A 65 6.21 8.59 -11.44
C ALA A 65 5.80 9.72 -10.48
N SER A 66 4.66 9.58 -9.79
CA SER A 66 4.15 10.57 -8.84
C SER A 66 4.75 10.44 -7.43
N ALA A 67 5.41 9.32 -7.11
CA ALA A 67 5.98 9.09 -5.77
C ALA A 67 7.06 10.11 -5.37
N PRO A 68 8.02 10.51 -6.24
CA PRO A 68 9.02 11.53 -5.90
C PRO A 68 8.39 12.90 -5.64
N VAL A 69 7.37 13.28 -6.43
CA VAL A 69 6.66 14.55 -6.27
C VAL A 69 5.95 14.60 -4.92
N GLN A 70 5.24 13.53 -4.57
CA GLN A 70 4.60 13.41 -3.25
C GLN A 70 5.62 13.46 -2.11
N GLY A 71 6.78 12.79 -2.26
CA GLY A 71 7.87 12.86 -1.30
C GLY A 71 8.34 14.29 -1.08
N ARG A 72 8.53 15.06 -2.17
CA ARG A 72 8.94 16.47 -2.11
C ARG A 72 7.90 17.43 -1.54
N VAL A 73 6.61 17.06 -1.55
CA VAL A 73 5.54 17.87 -0.96
C VAL A 73 5.45 17.65 0.56
N ILE A 74 5.86 16.48 1.03
CA ILE A 74 5.82 16.09 2.44
C ILE A 74 7.10 16.49 3.18
N ASP A 75 8.25 16.49 2.49
CA ASP A 75 9.52 17.08 2.94
C ASP A 75 9.37 18.58 3.27
#